data_AF-A0A2N5XJA2-F1
#
_entry.id   AF-A0A2N5XJA2-F1
#
_cell.length_a   1.000
_cell.length_b   1.000
_cell.length_c   1.000
_cell.angle_alpha   90.00
_cell.angle_beta   90.00
_cell.angle_gamma   90.00
#
_symmetry.space_group_name_H-M   'P 1'
#
loop_
_entity.id
_entity.type
_entity.pdbx_description
1 polymer ?
#
loop_
_entity_poly.entity_id
_entity_poly.type
_entity_poly.pdbx_seq_one_letter_code
_entity_poly.pdbx_strand_id
1 'polypeptide(L)'
;MADPEPVLDDLADETSALDGLVAGLDEQGWRTPTPAPGWTVAHQIAHLAWTDERALLAATDPAGFAREVEQALAAVDRHVD
;
A
#
# COMPACT_ATOMS: atom_id res chain seq x y z
N MET A 1 7.81 -7.35 -23.70
CA MET A 1 7.48 -6.74 -22.40
C MET A 1 7.29 -5.26 -22.67
N ALA A 2 6.24 -4.65 -22.11
CA ALA A 2 6.08 -3.20 -22.20
C ALA A 2 7.18 -2.51 -21.40
N ASP A 3 7.47 -1.26 -21.75
CA ASP A 3 8.36 -0.39 -21.00
C ASP A 3 7.70 -0.01 -19.65
N PRO A 4 8.34 -0.27 -18.50
CA PRO A 4 7.78 0.07 -17.19
C PRO A 4 7.93 1.55 -16.83
N GLU A 5 8.80 2.31 -17.50
CA GLU A 5 9.13 3.70 -17.11
C GLU A 5 7.89 4.60 -16.99
N PRO A 6 6.93 4.64 -17.95
CA PRO A 6 5.75 5.49 -17.83
C PRO A 6 4.88 5.15 -16.61
N VAL A 7 4.78 3.87 -16.26
CA VAL A 7 3.98 3.43 -15.11
C VAL A 7 4.64 3.81 -13.80
N LEU A 8 5.98 3.78 -13.75
CA LEU A 8 6.73 4.20 -12.56
C LEU A 8 6.68 5.71 -12.36
N ASP A 9 6.71 6.49 -13.44
CA ASP A 9 6.54 7.95 -13.40
C ASP A 9 5.13 8.31 -12.91
N ASP A 10 4.09 7.69 -13.48
CA ASP A 10 2.70 7.90 -13.03
C ASP A 10 2.53 7.53 -11.55
N LEU A 11 3.12 6.40 -11.09
CA LEU A 11 3.08 6.00 -9.69
C LEU A 11 3.74 7.04 -8.77
N ALA A 12 4.89 7.59 -9.16
CA ALA A 12 5.59 8.61 -8.37
C ALA A 12 4.76 9.91 -8.25
N ASP A 13 4.11 10.33 -9.34
CA ASP A 13 3.24 11.50 -9.37
C ASP A 13 2.00 11.28 -8.48
N GLU A 14 1.38 10.10 -8.54
CA GLU A 14 0.24 9.74 -7.69
C GLU A 14 0.63 9.70 -6.20
N THR A 15 1.78 9.12 -5.85
CA THR A 15 2.30 9.14 -4.47
C THR A 15 2.53 10.58 -3.99
N SER A 16 3.14 11.43 -4.81
CA SER A 16 3.36 12.84 -4.45
C SER A 16 2.05 13.61 -4.25
N ALA A 17 1.04 13.32 -5.07
CA ALA A 17 -0.28 13.92 -4.92
C ALA A 17 -0.95 13.46 -3.61
N LEU A 18 -0.86 12.16 -3.29
CA LEU A 18 -1.39 11.59 -2.06
C LEU A 18 -0.71 12.15 -0.81
N ASP A 19 0.63 12.26 -0.81
CA ASP A 19 1.39 12.87 0.26
C ASP A 19 0.93 14.31 0.52
N GLY A 20 0.67 15.07 -0.55
CA GLY A 20 0.11 16.42 -0.46
C GLY A 20 -1.26 16.49 0.23
N LEU A 21 -2.11 15.47 0.07
CA LEU A 21 -3.42 15.40 0.71
C LEU A 21 -3.32 15.20 2.22
N VAL A 22 -2.32 14.46 2.70
CA VAL A 22 -2.18 14.09 4.11
C VAL A 22 -1.16 14.93 4.88
N ALA A 23 -0.29 15.68 4.18
CA ALA A 23 0.81 16.45 4.78
C ALA A 23 0.38 17.44 5.89
N GLY A 24 -0.84 17.97 5.80
CA GLY A 24 -1.39 18.92 6.78
C GLY A 24 -2.23 18.31 7.89
N LEU A 25 -2.43 16.99 7.92
CA LEU A 25 -3.29 16.34 8.89
C LEU A 25 -2.62 16.26 10.27
N ASP A 26 -3.34 16.71 11.29
CA ASP A 26 -3.01 16.42 12.68
C ASP A 26 -3.54 15.03 13.10
N GLU A 27 -3.32 14.65 14.35
CA GLU A 27 -3.75 13.35 14.88
C GLU A 27 -5.26 13.09 14.70
N GLN A 28 -6.09 14.13 14.81
CA GLN A 28 -7.53 14.00 14.61
C GLN A 28 -7.88 13.85 13.12
N GLY A 29 -7.16 14.55 12.25
CA GLY A 29 -7.24 14.39 10.80
C GLY A 29 -6.96 12.96 10.36
N TRP A 30 -5.92 12.34 10.91
CA TRP A 30 -5.59 10.92 10.67
C TRP A 30 -6.66 9.94 11.14
N ARG A 31 -7.47 10.32 12.15
CA ARG A 31 -8.60 9.54 12.68
C ARG A 31 -9.91 9.75 11.92
N THR A 32 -9.93 10.61 10.89
CA THR A 32 -11.12 10.84 10.06
C THR A 32 -11.61 9.53 9.44
N PRO A 33 -12.89 9.15 9.64
CA PRO A 33 -13.47 7.97 8.98
C PRO A 33 -13.51 8.12 7.47
N THR A 34 -13.36 7.01 6.76
CA THR A 34 -13.49 6.92 5.30
C THR A 34 -14.77 6.16 4.92
N PRO A 35 -15.19 6.17 3.64
CA PRO A 35 -16.34 5.37 3.21
C PRO A 35 -16.20 3.86 3.44
N ALA A 36 -14.97 3.35 3.58
CA ALA A 36 -14.73 1.98 4.03
C ALA A 36 -15.09 1.85 5.53
N PRO A 37 -16.10 1.04 5.88
CA PRO A 37 -16.59 0.97 7.27
C PRO A 37 -15.48 0.55 8.25
N GLY A 38 -15.33 1.31 9.33
CA GLY A 38 -14.30 1.07 10.36
C GLY A 38 -12.90 1.59 9.99
N TRP A 39 -12.68 2.07 8.77
CA TRP A 39 -11.38 2.55 8.33
C TRP A 39 -11.24 4.06 8.44
N THR A 40 -10.12 4.51 9.00
CA THR A 40 -9.73 5.92 9.03
C THR A 40 -8.78 6.23 7.88
N VAL A 41 -8.45 7.51 7.69
CA VAL A 41 -7.38 7.92 6.76
C VAL A 41 -6.08 7.17 7.07
N ALA A 42 -5.75 6.99 8.36
CA ALA A 42 -4.57 6.21 8.75
C ALA A 42 -4.63 4.75 8.27
N HIS A 43 -5.79 4.09 8.38
CA HIS A 43 -5.96 2.72 7.88
C HIS A 43 -5.78 2.65 6.35
N GLN A 44 -6.31 3.62 5.59
CA GLN A 44 -6.13 3.67 4.14
C GLN A 44 -4.65 3.82 3.75
N ILE A 45 -3.94 4.77 4.36
CA ILE A 45 -2.52 5.00 4.05
C ILE A 45 -1.66 3.80 4.46
N ALA A 46 -1.95 3.18 5.60
CA ALA A 46 -1.25 1.97 6.03
C ALA A 46 -1.45 0.81 5.03
N HIS A 47 -2.66 0.65 4.49
CA HIS A 47 -2.95 -0.38 3.50
C HIS A 47 -2.23 -0.16 2.17
N LEU A 48 -2.14 1.10 1.70
CA LEU A 48 -1.36 1.45 0.51
C LEU A 48 0.12 1.13 0.72
N ALA A 49 0.70 1.60 1.84
CA ALA A 49 2.10 1.34 2.16
C ALA A 49 2.41 -0.18 2.24
N TRP A 50 1.54 -0.96 2.87
CA TRP A 50 1.68 -2.42 2.92
C TRP A 50 1.66 -3.04 1.50
N THR A 51 0.76 -2.57 0.64
CA THR A 51 0.64 -3.07 -0.74
C THR A 51 1.88 -2.72 -1.57
N ASP A 52 2.41 -1.50 -1.42
CA ASP A 52 3.64 -1.07 -2.09
C ASP A 52 4.84 -1.94 -1.67
N GLU A 53 4.95 -2.27 -0.39
CA GLU A 53 5.98 -3.19 0.10
C GLU A 53 5.85 -4.59 -0.51
N ARG A 54 4.63 -5.12 -0.65
CA ARG A 54 4.41 -6.43 -1.30
C ARG A 54 4.74 -6.37 -2.79
N ALA A 55 4.37 -5.29 -3.49
CA ALA A 55 4.68 -5.10 -4.90
C ALA A 55 6.19 -4.99 -5.14
N LEU A 56 6.90 -4.23 -4.30
CA LEU A 56 8.35 -4.11 -4.34
C LEU A 56 9.03 -5.45 -4.10
N LEU A 57 8.58 -6.22 -3.09
CA LEU A 57 9.09 -7.56 -2.81
C LEU A 57 8.93 -8.48 -4.02
N ALA A 58 7.74 -8.49 -4.63
CA ALA A 58 7.46 -9.28 -5.83
C ALA A 58 8.37 -8.92 -7.00
N ALA A 59 8.64 -7.63 -7.20
CA ALA A 59 9.46 -7.13 -8.30
C ALA A 59 10.96 -7.35 -8.12
N THR A 60 11.45 -7.39 -6.87
CA THR A 60 12.90 -7.31 -6.57
C THR A 60 13.48 -8.56 -5.90
N ASP A 61 12.67 -9.35 -5.20
CA ASP A 61 13.10 -10.61 -4.56
C ASP A 61 12.06 -11.73 -4.79
N PRO A 62 12.16 -12.46 -5.92
CA PRO A 62 11.24 -13.56 -6.23
C PRO A 62 11.21 -14.66 -5.15
N ALA A 63 12.34 -14.93 -4.50
CA ALA A 63 12.40 -15.96 -3.46
C ALA A 63 11.77 -15.48 -2.15
N GLY A 64 11.97 -14.21 -1.80
CA GLY A 64 11.28 -13.54 -0.71
C GLY A 64 9.77 -13.52 -0.90
N PHE A 65 9.33 -13.15 -2.11
CA PHE A 65 7.91 -13.13 -2.44
C PHE A 65 7.28 -14.53 -2.37
N ALA A 66 7.97 -15.58 -2.83
CA ALA A 66 7.46 -16.95 -2.70
C ALA A 66 7.20 -17.35 -1.25
N ARG A 67 8.11 -17.00 -0.32
CA ARG A 67 7.90 -17.24 1.12
C ARG A 67 6.74 -16.43 1.68
N GLU A 68 6.57 -15.20 1.22
CA GLU A 68 5.45 -14.34 1.62
C GLU A 68 4.12 -14.97 1.21
N VAL A 69 4.02 -15.46 -0.03
CA VAL A 69 2.82 -16.15 -0.54
C VAL A 69 2.51 -17.41 0.27
N GLU A 70 3.51 -18.20 0.66
CA GLU A 70 3.30 -19.37 1.52
C GLU A 70 2.70 -18.97 2.87
N GLN A 71 3.20 -17.88 3.47
CA GLN A 71 2.65 -17.34 4.72
C GLN A 71 1.22 -16.82 4.54
N ALA A 72 0.94 -16.16 3.41
CA ALA A 72 -0.38 -15.67 3.03
C ALA A 72 -1.40 -16.79 2.95
N LEU A 73 -1.06 -17.87 2.23
CA LEU A 73 -1.94 -19.01 2.03
C LEU A 73 -2.23 -19.76 3.35
N ALA A 74 -1.25 -19.82 4.25
CA ALA A 74 -1.43 -20.43 5.57
C ALA A 74 -2.34 -19.61 6.50
N ALA A 75 -2.60 -18.34 6.19
CA ALA A 75 -3.27 -17.39 7.05
C ALA A 75 -4.25 -16.48 6.27
N VAL A 76 -4.95 -17.04 5.29
CA VAL A 76 -5.71 -16.26 4.28
C VAL A 76 -6.74 -15.30 4.89
N ASP A 77 -7.34 -15.67 6.03
CA ASP A 77 -8.35 -14.88 6.72
C ASP A 77 -7.78 -13.69 7.51
N ARG A 78 -6.45 -13.51 7.55
CA ARG A 78 -5.75 -12.58 8.46
C ARG A 78 -4.45 -11.99 7.89
N HIS A 79 -4.16 -12.21 6.60
CA HIS A 79 -2.89 -11.81 6.00
C HIS A 79 -2.84 -10.34 5.54
N VAL A 80 -3.97 -9.65 5.55
CA VAL A 80 -4.14 -8.26 5.06
C VAL A 80 -4.89 -7.39 6.08
N ASP A 81 -5.01 -7.88 7.33
CA ASP A 81 -5.74 -7.24 8.43
C ASP A 81 -4.83 -6.30 9.24
#